data_AF-A0A1D8GFE5-F1
#
_entry.id   AF-A0A1D8GFE5-F1
#
_cell.length_a   1.000
_cell.length_b   1.000
_cell.length_c   1.000
_cell.angle_alpha   90.00
_cell.angle_beta   90.00
_cell.angle_gamma   90.00
#
_symmetry.space_group_name_H-M   'P 1'
#
loop_
_entity.id
_entity.type
_entity.pdbx_description
1 polymer ?
#
loop_
_entity_poly.entity_id
_entity_poly.type
_entity_poly.pdbx_seq_one_letter_code
_entity_poly.pdbx_strand_id
1 'polypeptide(L)'
;MNKSFVKELVLTNYLFIGAFGMIIIISNLLYGGTLESWSKSIGLLLVLALALAVKIKRIKSSTQKLDERLQMITYRAVSIGFYLMLGAILWFYTKEIIFDGKVSMRTIVELLAGLVGYLGGFQILNRHY
;
A
#
# COMPACT_ATOMS: atom_id res chain seq x y z
N MET A 1 15.61 -18.27 -15.27
CA MET A 1 14.95 -16.97 -15.54
C MET A 1 13.44 -17.18 -15.43
N ASN A 2 12.73 -16.35 -14.67
CA ASN A 2 11.31 -16.08 -14.94
C ASN A 2 11.11 -14.56 -14.97
N LYS A 3 11.71 -13.87 -15.96
CA LYS A 3 11.65 -12.40 -16.11
C LYS A 3 10.21 -11.88 -16.19
N SER A 4 9.27 -12.71 -16.69
CA SER A 4 7.83 -12.40 -16.70
C SER A 4 7.29 -12.19 -15.28
N PHE A 5 7.73 -13.02 -14.33
CA PHE A 5 7.19 -13.03 -12.98
C PHE A 5 7.61 -11.80 -12.16
N VAL A 6 8.90 -11.46 -12.17
CA VAL A 6 9.41 -10.25 -11.50
C VAL A 6 8.73 -9.01 -12.10
N LYS A 7 8.51 -8.99 -13.42
CA LYS A 7 7.82 -7.91 -14.12
C LYS A 7 6.35 -7.78 -13.68
N GLU A 8 5.62 -8.89 -13.54
CA GLU A 8 4.24 -8.89 -13.04
C GLU A 8 4.13 -8.43 -11.58
N LEU A 9 5.05 -8.86 -10.71
CA LEU A 9 5.04 -8.48 -9.30
C LEU A 9 5.32 -6.98 -9.13
N VAL A 10 6.28 -6.46 -9.91
CA VAL A 10 6.58 -5.03 -9.97
C VAL A 10 5.39 -4.25 -10.53
N LEU A 11 4.77 -4.71 -11.62
CA LEU A 11 3.57 -4.10 -12.20
C LEU A 11 2.42 -4.04 -11.19
N THR A 12 2.20 -5.12 -10.43
CA THR A 12 1.15 -5.19 -9.41
C THR A 12 1.39 -4.12 -8.31
N ASN A 13 2.62 -3.95 -7.85
CA ASN A 13 2.95 -2.90 -6.87
C ASN A 13 2.78 -1.49 -7.44
N TYR A 14 3.14 -1.27 -8.72
CA TYR A 14 2.88 0.00 -9.40
C TYR A 14 1.38 0.30 -9.49
N LEU A 15 0.55 -0.68 -9.83
CA LEU A 15 -0.90 -0.50 -9.92
C LEU A 15 -1.52 -0.18 -8.56
N PHE A 16 -1.19 -0.92 -7.50
CA PHE A 16 -1.78 -0.66 -6.17
C PHE A 16 -1.28 0.64 -5.54
N ILE A 17 0.03 0.87 -5.50
CA ILE A 17 0.58 2.10 -4.90
C ILE A 17 0.24 3.32 -5.78
N GLY A 18 0.22 3.15 -7.10
CA GLY A 18 -0.24 4.18 -8.04
C GLY A 18 -1.72 4.52 -7.84
N ALA A 19 -2.58 3.53 -7.62
CA ALA A 19 -4.00 3.76 -7.32
C ALA A 19 -4.19 4.54 -6.01
N PHE A 20 -3.37 4.28 -4.98
CA PHE A 20 -3.37 5.09 -3.75
C PHE A 20 -2.97 6.54 -4.00
N GLY A 21 -1.94 6.76 -4.82
CA GLY A 21 -1.55 8.11 -5.23
C GLY A 21 -2.68 8.83 -5.98
N MET A 22 -3.36 8.12 -6.89
CA MET A 22 -4.54 8.64 -7.59
C MET A 22 -5.68 8.97 -6.64
N ILE A 23 -5.98 8.13 -5.66
CA ILE A 23 -7.00 8.41 -4.64
C ILE A 23 -6.67 9.72 -3.92
N ILE A 24 -5.42 9.93 -3.51
CA ILE A 24 -5.00 11.15 -2.80
C ILE A 24 -5.16 12.39 -3.69
N ILE A 25 -4.70 12.32 -4.94
CA ILE A 25 -4.77 13.43 -5.90
C ILE A 25 -6.23 13.76 -6.24
N ILE A 26 -7.02 12.76 -6.62
CA ILE A 26 -8.43 12.92 -7.00
C ILE A 26 -9.23 13.46 -5.81
N SER A 27 -8.99 12.97 -4.60
CA SER A 27 -9.70 13.46 -3.41
C SER A 27 -9.39 14.93 -3.15
N ASN A 28 -8.13 15.36 -3.24
CA ASN A 28 -7.78 16.78 -3.08
C ASN A 28 -8.40 17.67 -4.16
N LEU A 29 -8.52 17.17 -5.40
CA LEU A 29 -9.15 17.92 -6.49
C LEU A 29 -10.68 18.01 -6.33
N LEU A 30 -11.34 16.90 -5.97
CA LEU A 30 -12.81 16.84 -5.85
C LEU A 30 -13.34 17.56 -4.61
N TYR A 31 -12.61 17.51 -3.50
CA TYR A 31 -13.06 18.08 -2.22
C TYR A 31 -12.47 19.47 -1.94
N GLY A 32 -11.80 20.10 -2.91
CA GLY A 32 -11.32 21.48 -2.77
C GLY A 32 -10.19 21.65 -1.75
N GLY A 33 -9.17 20.77 -1.82
CA GLY A 33 -8.06 20.75 -0.87
C GLY A 33 -7.38 22.11 -0.69
N THR A 34 -7.30 22.56 0.56
CA THR A 34 -6.58 23.78 0.97
C THR A 34 -5.06 23.59 0.86
N LEU A 35 -4.28 24.67 0.96
CA LEU A 35 -2.81 24.60 0.95
C LEU A 35 -2.25 23.66 2.04
N GLU A 36 -2.91 23.60 3.19
CA GLU A 36 -2.56 22.70 4.29
C GLU A 36 -2.90 21.23 3.99
N SER A 37 -4.03 20.97 3.32
CA SER A 37 -4.37 19.62 2.85
C SER A 37 -3.36 19.12 1.80
N TRP A 38 -2.95 20.02 0.89
CA TRP A 38 -1.96 19.70 -0.14
C TRP A 38 -0.59 19.38 0.46
N SER A 39 -0.12 20.13 1.47
CA SER A 39 1.18 19.85 2.10
C SER A 39 1.20 18.47 2.78
N LYS A 40 0.13 18.11 3.51
CA LYS A 40 -0.03 16.78 4.12
C LYS A 40 -0.14 15.67 3.06
N SER A 41 -0.87 15.93 1.98
CA SER A 41 -1.08 14.98 0.89
C SER A 41 0.21 14.72 0.08
N ILE A 42 1.03 15.76 -0.16
CA ILE A 42 2.35 15.62 -0.78
C ILE A 42 3.26 14.77 0.10
N GLY A 43 3.23 14.96 1.42
CA GLY A 43 3.96 14.11 2.38
C GLY A 43 3.58 12.63 2.24
N LEU A 44 2.28 12.33 2.14
CA LEU A 44 1.80 10.95 1.91
C LEU A 44 2.22 10.40 0.56
N LEU A 45 2.16 11.19 -0.51
CA LEU A 45 2.63 10.79 -1.83
C LEU A 45 4.13 10.46 -1.84
N LEU A 46 4.95 11.23 -1.12
CA LEU A 46 6.38 10.94 -0.95
C LEU A 46 6.62 9.63 -0.20
N VAL A 47 5.85 9.36 0.86
CA VAL A 47 5.92 8.09 1.60
C VAL A 47 5.53 6.91 0.70
N LEU A 48 4.48 7.04 -0.10
CA LEU A 48 4.08 6.02 -1.08
C LEU A 48 5.17 5.79 -2.14
N ALA A 49 5.78 6.85 -2.65
CA ALA A 49 6.87 6.77 -3.62
C ALA A 49 8.12 6.08 -3.03
N LEU A 50 8.49 6.40 -1.80
CA LEU A 50 9.57 5.74 -1.07
C LEU A 50 9.24 4.26 -0.84
N ALA A 51 8.03 3.94 -0.39
CA ALA A 51 7.60 2.57 -0.17
C ALA A 51 7.68 1.74 -1.47
N LEU A 52 7.26 2.31 -2.59
CA LEU A 52 7.37 1.70 -3.91
C LEU A 52 8.84 1.46 -4.30
N ALA A 53 9.71 2.48 -4.14
CA ALA A 53 11.12 2.37 -4.46
C ALA A 53 11.82 1.26 -3.65
N VAL A 54 11.55 1.21 -2.33
CA VAL A 54 12.07 0.17 -1.44
C VAL A 54 11.57 -1.21 -1.82
N LYS A 55 10.26 -1.37 -2.09
CA LYS A 55 9.69 -2.66 -2.51
C LYS A 55 10.27 -3.14 -3.84
N ILE A 56 10.39 -2.26 -4.83
CA ILE A 56 10.99 -2.61 -6.13
C ILE A 56 12.45 -3.04 -5.95
N LYS A 57 13.23 -2.30 -5.15
CA LYS A 57 14.62 -2.64 -4.87
C LYS A 57 14.71 -4.04 -4.23
N ARG A 58 13.88 -4.33 -3.23
CA ARG A 58 13.82 -5.65 -2.56
C ARG A 58 13.46 -6.78 -3.52
N ILE A 59 12.44 -6.58 -4.35
CA ILE A 59 11.99 -7.56 -5.35
C ILE A 59 13.10 -7.86 -6.35
N LYS A 60 13.85 -6.84 -6.80
CA LYS A 60 14.96 -7.01 -7.75
C LYS A 60 16.19 -7.67 -7.14
N SER A 61 16.41 -7.53 -5.82
CA SER A 61 17.58 -8.09 -5.12
C SER A 61 17.40 -9.53 -4.62
N SER A 62 16.16 -10.01 -4.51
CA SER A 62 15.87 -11.37 -4.03
C SER A 62 15.84 -12.34 -5.21
N THR A 63 16.91 -13.11 -5.41
CA THR A 63 17.14 -13.91 -6.64
C THR A 63 17.18 -15.42 -6.42
N GLN A 64 16.67 -15.96 -5.31
CA GLN A 64 16.67 -17.40 -4.99
C GLN A 64 15.47 -17.66 -4.05
N LYS A 65 14.47 -18.54 -4.29
CA LYS A 65 14.41 -19.84 -5.01
C LYS A 65 13.04 -19.99 -5.74
N LEU A 66 12.93 -20.82 -6.78
CA LEU A 66 11.74 -20.82 -7.66
C LEU A 66 10.65 -21.86 -7.30
N ASP A 67 10.82 -22.68 -6.27
CA ASP A 67 9.79 -23.63 -5.78
C ASP A 67 8.61 -22.93 -5.05
N GLU A 68 8.72 -21.61 -4.93
CA GLU A 68 7.85 -20.68 -4.23
C GLU A 68 6.50 -20.41 -4.94
N ARG A 69 6.10 -21.11 -6.02
CA ARG A 69 4.89 -20.75 -6.80
C ARG A 69 3.59 -20.74 -5.97
N LEU A 70 3.38 -21.75 -5.12
CA LEU A 70 2.20 -21.81 -4.25
C LEU A 70 2.28 -20.76 -3.14
N GLN A 71 3.45 -20.62 -2.51
CA GLN A 71 3.72 -19.58 -1.50
C GLN A 71 3.51 -18.17 -2.07
N MET A 72 3.91 -17.92 -3.30
CA MET A 72 3.74 -16.64 -3.98
C MET A 72 2.29 -16.35 -4.35
N ILE A 73 1.48 -17.35 -4.69
CA ILE A 73 0.04 -17.15 -4.88
C ILE A 73 -0.60 -16.72 -3.55
N THR A 74 -0.27 -17.39 -2.45
CA THR A 74 -0.77 -17.05 -1.11
C THR A 74 -0.29 -15.66 -0.67
N TYR A 75 0.99 -15.35 -0.83
CA TYR A 75 1.53 -14.00 -0.56
C TYR A 75 0.91 -12.92 -1.43
N ARG A 76 0.63 -13.23 -2.70
CA ARG A 76 -0.02 -12.29 -3.64
C ARG A 76 -1.47 -12.06 -3.25
N ALA A 77 -2.23 -13.11 -2.91
CA ALA A 77 -3.62 -12.99 -2.45
C ALA A 77 -3.73 -12.18 -1.16
N VAL A 78 -2.87 -12.46 -0.17
CA VAL A 78 -2.81 -11.72 1.11
C VAL A 78 -2.38 -10.27 0.87
N SER A 79 -1.41 -10.03 -0.01
CA SER A 79 -0.98 -8.67 -0.36
C SER A 79 -2.08 -7.89 -1.07
N ILE A 80 -2.81 -8.51 -2.01
CA ILE A 80 -3.94 -7.88 -2.72
C ILE A 80 -5.06 -7.53 -1.73
N GLY A 81 -5.47 -8.46 -0.88
CA GLY A 81 -6.48 -8.21 0.14
C GLY A 81 -6.08 -7.07 1.08
N PHE A 82 -4.82 -7.05 1.51
CA PHE A 82 -4.27 -5.96 2.29
C PHE A 82 -4.30 -4.62 1.54
N TYR A 83 -3.91 -4.59 0.26
CA TYR A 83 -3.96 -3.37 -0.55
C TYR A 83 -5.39 -2.85 -0.75
N LEU A 84 -6.38 -3.73 -0.95
CA LEU A 84 -7.77 -3.30 -1.07
C LEU A 84 -8.30 -2.71 0.23
N MET A 85 -8.02 -3.36 1.37
CA MET A 85 -8.37 -2.84 2.68
C MET A 85 -7.68 -1.51 2.97
N LEU A 86 -6.37 -1.40 2.68
CA LEU A 86 -5.63 -0.16 2.85
C LEU A 86 -6.19 0.96 1.97
N GLY A 87 -6.62 0.65 0.74
CA GLY A 87 -7.27 1.63 -0.14
C GLY A 87 -8.55 2.21 0.46
N ALA A 88 -9.38 1.37 1.09
CA ALA A 88 -10.60 1.83 1.77
C ALA A 88 -10.26 2.73 2.97
N ILE A 89 -9.29 2.34 3.80
CA ILE A 89 -8.85 3.14 4.95
C ILE A 89 -8.23 4.47 4.47
N LEU A 90 -7.43 4.42 3.40
CA LEU A 90 -6.79 5.60 2.80
C LEU A 90 -7.81 6.59 2.25
N TRP A 91 -8.93 6.11 1.71
CA TRP A 91 -10.03 6.98 1.28
C TRP A 91 -10.62 7.76 2.45
N PHE A 92 -10.97 7.09 3.56
CA PHE A 92 -11.49 7.77 4.75
C PHE A 92 -10.45 8.72 5.35
N TYR A 93 -9.20 8.28 5.44
CA TYR A 93 -8.09 9.10 5.90
C TYR A 93 -7.96 10.40 5.08
N THR A 94 -7.95 10.28 3.76
CA THR A 94 -7.80 11.43 2.86
C THR A 94 -8.99 12.37 2.96
N LYS A 95 -10.21 11.81 3.02
CA LYS A 95 -11.44 12.59 3.21
C LYS A 95 -11.39 13.39 4.52
N GLU A 96 -11.06 12.75 5.64
CA GLU A 96 -10.97 13.41 6.96
C GLU A 96 -9.90 14.51 6.99
N ILE A 97 -8.74 14.29 6.35
CA ILE A 97 -7.72 15.35 6.22
C ILE A 97 -8.25 16.57 5.45
N ILE A 98 -9.01 16.36 4.38
CA ILE A 98 -9.49 17.46 3.54
C ILE A 98 -10.62 18.23 4.23
N PHE A 99 -11.60 17.54 4.83
CA PHE A 99 -12.77 18.18 5.43
C PHE A 99 -12.54 18.71 6.84
N ASP A 100 -11.89 17.90 7.69
CA ASP A 100 -11.81 18.17 9.12
C ASP A 100 -10.41 18.65 9.54
N GLY A 101 -9.43 18.60 8.63
CA GLY A 101 -8.03 18.96 8.88
C GLY A 101 -7.29 18.00 9.83
N LYS A 102 -8.00 17.01 10.37
CA LYS A 102 -7.56 16.04 11.37
C LYS A 102 -8.15 14.67 11.03
N VAL A 103 -7.39 13.62 11.34
CA VAL A 103 -7.82 12.23 11.14
C VAL A 103 -8.51 11.75 12.41
N SER A 104 -9.64 11.06 12.28
CA SER A 104 -10.37 10.54 13.43
C SER A 104 -9.61 9.42 14.11
N MET A 105 -9.81 9.27 15.43
CA MET A 105 -9.21 8.16 16.19
C MET A 105 -9.65 6.80 15.64
N ARG A 106 -10.87 6.70 15.10
CA ARG A 106 -11.36 5.50 14.43
C ARG A 106 -10.48 5.14 13.23
N THR A 107 -10.26 6.08 12.31
CA THR A 107 -9.44 5.85 11.12
C THR A 107 -8.00 5.50 11.47
N ILE A 108 -7.44 6.12 12.52
CA ILE A 108 -6.11 5.76 13.05
C ILE A 108 -6.08 4.31 13.54
N VAL A 109 -7.08 3.90 14.33
CA VAL A 109 -7.19 2.52 14.83
C VAL A 109 -7.37 1.52 13.69
N GLU A 110 -8.18 1.84 12.68
CA GLU A 110 -8.35 0.99 11.48
C GLU A 110 -7.02 0.83 10.72
N LEU A 111 -6.24 1.90 10.59
CA LEU A 111 -4.94 1.89 9.93
C LEU A 111 -3.91 1.05 10.71
N LEU A 112 -3.90 1.17 12.03
CA LEU A 112 -3.07 0.35 12.92
C LEU A 112 -3.50 -1.12 12.90
N ALA A 113 -4.80 -1.41 12.95
CA ALA A 113 -5.33 -2.76 12.84
C ALA A 113 -4.93 -3.40 11.50
N GLY A 114 -5.00 -2.63 10.41
CA GLY A 114 -4.52 -3.08 9.11
C GLY A 114 -3.03 -3.42 9.13
N LEU A 115 -2.20 -2.55 9.71
CA LEU A 115 -0.75 -2.79 9.83
C LEU A 115 -0.42 -4.03 10.68
N VAL A 116 -1.11 -4.21 11.81
CA VAL A 116 -0.98 -5.40 12.66
C VAL A 116 -1.42 -6.66 11.90
N GLY A 117 -2.53 -6.60 11.15
CA GLY A 117 -2.99 -7.70 10.31
C GLY A 117 -1.99 -8.08 9.22
N TYR A 118 -1.36 -7.11 8.57
CA TYR A 118 -0.34 -7.36 7.55
C TYR A 118 0.94 -7.97 8.13
N LEU A 119 1.47 -7.39 9.21
CA LEU A 119 2.69 -7.88 9.85
C LEU A 119 2.47 -9.25 10.50
N GLY A 120 1.33 -9.44 11.17
CA GLY A 120 0.93 -10.72 11.75
C GLY A 120 0.73 -11.78 10.69
N GLY A 121 0.02 -11.46 9.60
CA GLY A 121 -0.14 -12.35 8.45
C GLY A 121 1.20 -12.73 7.82
N PHE A 122 2.10 -11.76 7.63
CA PHE A 122 3.46 -12.00 7.12
C PHE A 122 4.27 -12.91 8.05
N GLN A 123 4.27 -12.66 9.36
CA GLN A 123 5.02 -13.47 10.33
C GLN A 123 4.48 -14.90 10.45
N ILE A 124 3.16 -15.09 10.45
CA ILE A 124 2.54 -16.41 10.54
C ILE A 124 2.84 -17.21 9.27
N LEU A 125 2.67 -16.60 8.10
CA LEU A 125 2.96 -17.23 6.82
C LEU A 125 4.43 -17.59 6.68
N ASN A 126 5.35 -16.69 7.07
CA ASN A 126 6.79 -16.93 7.01
C ASN A 126 7.30 -17.96 8.04
N ARG A 127 6.50 -18.32 9.05
CA ARG A 127 6.84 -19.39 10.01
C ARG A 127 6.34 -20.76 9.57
N HIS A 128 5.21 -20.81 8.87
CA HIS A 128 4.59 -22.07 8.44
C HIS A 128 5.02 -22.53 7.04
N TYR A 129 5.56 -21.60 6.23
CA TYR A 129 5.97 -21.80 4.85
C TYR A 129 7.36 -21.19 4.63
#